data_AF-A0A8B6BH48-F1
#
_entry.id   AF-A0A8B6BH48-F1
#
_cell.length_a   1.000
_cell.length_b   1.000
_cell.length_c   1.000
_cell.angle_alpha   90.00
_cell.angle_beta   90.00
_cell.angle_gamma   90.00
#
_symmetry.space_group_name_H-M   'P 1'
#
loop_
_entity.id
_entity.type
_entity.pdbx_description
1 polymer ?
#
loop_
_entity_poly.entity_id
_entity_poly.type
_entity_poly.pdbx_seq_one_letter_code
_entity_poly.pdbx_strand_id
1 'polypeptide(L)'
;MQCKFDIPVPPKKALLELLRISLANNEFEFNGQIFKQKVGVPMGSPMSPSLTDIRIYEIVSAILKRFPYSSDISLLSVYRDDGFLLFKGSEQFLKEFYQIANSIHPLLKFTHEISNNEIQFLDVTIFKGTRFETEKILDVKLYRKPTDNYQYLKKSSAHPSSVFTGLTDKSI
;
A
#
# COMPACT_ATOMS: atom_id res chain seq x y z
N MET A 1 -13.90 -25.19 3.14
CA MET A 1 -13.56 -26.23 2.17
C MET A 1 -12.20 -25.88 1.55
N GLN A 2 -11.10 -26.33 2.15
CA GLN A 2 -9.76 -26.14 1.56
C GLN A 2 -9.51 -27.28 0.58
N CYS A 3 -9.59 -26.99 -0.71
CA CYS A 3 -9.07 -27.90 -1.72
C CYS A 3 -7.54 -27.78 -1.69
N LYS A 4 -6.88 -28.63 -0.91
CA LYS A 4 -5.43 -28.83 -1.01
C LYS A 4 -5.20 -29.67 -2.26
N PHE A 5 -5.07 -29.01 -3.40
CA PHE A 5 -4.43 -29.66 -4.54
C PHE A 5 -2.95 -29.83 -4.19
N ASP A 6 -2.45 -31.06 -4.19
CA ASP A 6 -1.02 -31.38 -4.16
C ASP A 6 -0.40 -30.99 -5.53
N ILE A 7 -0.43 -29.70 -5.84
CA ILE A 7 0.20 -29.18 -7.05
C ILE A 7 1.70 -29.12 -6.76
N PRO A 8 2.55 -29.87 -7.49
CA PRO A 8 3.99 -29.79 -7.31
C PRO A 8 4.44 -28.35 -7.56
N VAL A 9 5.30 -27.83 -6.68
CA VAL A 9 5.86 -26.48 -6.85
C VAL A 9 6.60 -26.45 -8.19
N PRO A 10 6.20 -25.57 -9.13
CA PRO A 10 6.81 -25.55 -10.45
C PRO A 10 8.30 -25.19 -10.34
N PRO A 11 9.16 -25.72 -11.23
CA PRO A 11 10.58 -25.41 -11.22
C PRO A 11 10.82 -23.89 -11.29
N LYS A 12 11.78 -23.37 -10.52
CA LYS A 12 12.12 -21.94 -10.46
C LYS A 12 12.30 -21.32 -11.86
N LYS A 13 12.95 -22.04 -12.77
CA LYS A 13 13.17 -21.58 -14.16
C LYS A 13 11.84 -21.37 -14.91
N ALA A 14 10.89 -22.28 -14.76
CA ALA A 14 9.59 -22.18 -15.40
C ALA A 14 8.78 -21.00 -14.83
N LEU A 15 8.81 -20.81 -13.50
CA LEU A 15 8.17 -19.66 -12.85
C LEU A 15 8.73 -18.33 -13.35
N LEU A 16 10.06 -18.20 -13.42
CA LEU A 16 10.70 -16.99 -13.92
C LEU A 16 10.35 -16.70 -15.39
N GLU A 17 10.22 -17.76 -16.20
CA GLU A 17 9.85 -17.61 -17.60
C GLU A 17 8.39 -17.15 -17.75
N LEU A 18 7.46 -17.77 -17.01
CA LEU A 18 6.06 -17.34 -17.00
C LEU A 18 5.90 -15.90 -16.50
N LEU A 19 6.65 -15.52 -15.47
CA LEU A 19 6.70 -14.14 -14.97
C LEU A 19 7.17 -13.17 -16.05
N ARG A 20 8.25 -13.50 -16.78
CA ARG A 20 8.76 -12.67 -17.87
C ARG A 20 7.73 -12.51 -18.99
N ILE A 21 7.11 -13.60 -19.42
CA ILE A 21 6.08 -13.59 -20.46
C ILE A 21 4.90 -12.73 -20.03
N SER A 22 4.43 -12.88 -18.79
CA SER A 22 3.31 -12.12 -18.25
C SER A 22 3.62 -10.63 -18.14
N LEU A 23 4.83 -10.25 -17.69
CA LEU A 23 5.23 -8.85 -17.57
C LEU A 23 5.57 -8.20 -18.92
N ALA A 24 6.11 -8.97 -19.87
CA ALA A 24 6.47 -8.46 -21.20
C ALA A 24 5.26 -8.27 -22.12
N ASN A 25 4.21 -9.07 -21.95
CA ASN A 25 2.98 -9.02 -22.73
C ASN A 25 1.84 -8.35 -21.94
N ASN A 26 2.16 -7.22 -21.32
CA ASN A 26 1.20 -6.40 -20.60
C ASN A 26 0.64 -5.29 -21.51
N GLU A 27 -0.34 -5.67 -22.31
CA GLU A 27 -1.05 -4.80 -23.25
C GLU A 27 -2.52 -4.69 -22.83
N PHE A 28 -3.09 -3.49 -22.93
CA PHE A 28 -4.48 -3.22 -22.60
C PHE A 28 -5.10 -2.26 -23.62
N GLU A 29 -6.42 -2.35 -23.79
CA GLU A 29 -7.18 -1.47 -24.67
C GLU A 29 -7.88 -0.37 -23.85
N PHE A 30 -7.78 0.86 -24.32
CA PHE A 30 -8.54 1.99 -23.78
C PHE A 30 -8.99 2.91 -24.93
N ASN A 31 -10.28 3.24 -24.98
CA ASN A 31 -10.88 4.04 -26.07
C ASN A 31 -10.52 3.55 -27.49
N GLY A 32 -10.56 2.23 -27.72
CA GLY A 32 -10.26 1.63 -29.02
C GLY A 32 -8.79 1.66 -29.43
N GLN A 33 -7.88 2.04 -28.53
CA GLN A 33 -6.44 2.06 -28.76
C GLN A 33 -5.73 1.06 -27.86
N ILE A 34 -4.76 0.35 -28.41
CA ILE A 34 -3.94 -0.63 -27.68
C ILE A 34 -2.71 0.07 -27.10
N PHE A 35 -2.51 -0.08 -25.81
CA PHE A 35 -1.38 0.46 -25.06
C PHE A 35 -0.55 -0.67 -24.47
N LYS A 36 0.77 -0.47 -24.41
CA LYS A 36 1.71 -1.39 -23.75
C LYS A 36 2.31 -0.73 -22.52
N GLN A 37 2.14 -1.34 -21.35
CA GLN A 37 2.72 -0.83 -20.12
C GLN A 37 4.23 -1.11 -20.10
N LYS A 38 5.04 -0.04 -20.19
CA LYS A 38 6.52 -0.13 -20.17
C LYS A 38 7.12 -0.08 -18.76
N VAL A 39 6.40 0.53 -17.82
CA VAL A 39 6.88 0.79 -16.45
C VAL A 39 5.80 0.36 -15.46
N GLY A 40 6.23 -0.36 -14.42
CA GLY A 40 5.35 -0.90 -13.40
C GLY A 40 4.79 -2.28 -13.76
N VAL A 41 3.88 -2.76 -12.92
CA VAL A 41 3.20 -4.05 -13.06
C VAL A 41 1.74 -3.84 -13.45
N PRO A 42 1.10 -4.79 -14.16
CA PRO A 42 -0.30 -4.66 -14.56
C PRO A 42 -1.23 -4.55 -13.36
N MET A 43 -2.15 -3.60 -13.37
CA MET A 43 -3.25 -3.59 -12.40
C MET A 43 -4.12 -4.83 -12.60
N GLY A 44 -4.54 -5.46 -11.50
CA GLY A 44 -5.41 -6.66 -11.55
C GLY A 44 -4.71 -7.98 -11.85
N SER A 45 -3.41 -7.99 -12.16
CA SER A 45 -2.66 -9.25 -12.27
C SER A 45 -2.44 -9.88 -10.90
N PRO A 46 -2.62 -11.21 -10.74
CA PRO A 46 -2.43 -11.90 -9.47
C PRO A 46 -0.99 -11.85 -8.97
N MET A 47 -0.02 -11.63 -9.86
CA MET A 47 1.41 -11.56 -9.53
C MET A 47 1.87 -10.16 -9.10
N SER A 48 1.17 -9.11 -9.55
CA SER A 48 1.50 -7.71 -9.28
C SER A 48 1.64 -7.38 -7.79
N PRO A 49 0.72 -7.85 -6.91
CA PRO A 49 0.90 -7.82 -5.47
C PRO A 49 2.31 -8.13 -4.97
N SER A 50 2.75 -9.36 -5.22
CA SER A 50 4.01 -9.87 -4.66
C SER A 50 5.23 -9.19 -5.27
N LEU A 51 5.18 -8.85 -6.56
CA LEU A 51 6.26 -8.10 -7.22
C LEU A 51 6.41 -6.69 -6.66
N THR A 52 5.28 -6.03 -6.37
CA THR A 52 5.27 -4.71 -5.75
C THR A 52 5.84 -4.77 -4.35
N ASP A 53 5.41 -5.73 -3.53
CA ASP A 53 5.90 -5.91 -2.16
C ASP A 53 7.44 -6.13 -2.14
N ILE A 54 7.96 -6.98 -3.05
CA ILE A 54 9.41 -7.19 -3.20
C ILE A 54 10.12 -5.88 -3.55
N ARG A 55 9.58 -5.13 -4.53
CA ARG A 55 10.23 -3.91 -5.00
C ARG A 55 10.23 -2.81 -3.95
N ILE A 56 9.12 -2.66 -3.22
CA ILE A 56 9.00 -1.71 -2.11
C ILE A 56 9.97 -2.08 -1.00
N TYR A 57 10.11 -3.37 -0.66
CA TYR A 57 11.09 -3.82 0.32
C TYR A 57 12.54 -3.43 -0.04
N GLU A 58 12.93 -3.62 -1.31
CA GLU A 58 14.25 -3.21 -1.80
C GLU A 58 14.47 -1.70 -1.67
N ILE A 59 13.46 -0.91 -2.04
CA ILE A 59 13.54 0.55 -1.98
C ILE A 59 13.63 1.02 -0.54
N VAL A 60 12.74 0.56 0.34
CA VAL A 60 12.75 0.88 1.76
C VAL A 60 14.09 0.50 2.39
N SER A 61 14.62 -0.68 2.09
CA SER A 61 15.95 -1.11 2.55
C SER A 61 17.05 -0.16 2.10
N ALA A 62 16.98 0.34 0.87
CA ALA A 62 17.94 1.32 0.35
C ALA A 62 17.80 2.70 1.01
N ILE A 63 16.58 3.14 1.34
CA ILE A 63 16.34 4.37 2.11
C ILE A 63 16.98 4.24 3.49
N LEU A 64 16.65 3.17 4.23
CA LEU A 64 17.11 2.95 5.60
C LEU A 64 18.65 2.87 5.70
N LYS A 65 19.31 2.27 4.70
CA LYS A 65 20.78 2.22 4.64
C LYS A 65 21.43 3.59 4.45
N ARG A 66 20.75 4.52 3.77
CA ARG A 66 21.27 5.86 3.47
C ARG A 66 20.85 6.89 4.51
N PHE A 67 19.77 6.63 5.25
CA PHE A 67 19.23 7.55 6.22
C PHE A 67 20.00 7.48 7.55
N PRO A 68 20.70 8.56 7.97
CA PRO A 68 21.56 8.53 9.16
C PRO A 68 20.82 8.24 10.46
N TYR A 69 19.55 8.65 10.55
CA TYR A 69 18.72 8.54 11.76
C TYR A 69 17.80 7.31 11.73
N SER A 70 18.17 6.26 10.98
CA SER A 70 17.34 5.05 10.87
C SER A 70 17.09 4.36 12.22
N SER A 71 17.97 4.53 13.20
CA SER A 71 17.80 4.05 14.59
C SER A 71 16.64 4.72 15.35
N ASP A 72 16.24 5.92 14.96
CA ASP A 72 15.17 6.69 15.61
C ASP A 72 13.78 6.36 15.04
N ILE A 73 13.71 5.51 14.01
CA ILE A 73 12.48 4.98 13.46
C ILE A 73 11.91 3.95 14.44
N SER A 74 10.76 4.27 15.02
CA SER A 74 10.07 3.37 15.96
C SER A 74 9.17 2.36 15.25
N LEU A 75 8.62 2.75 14.11
CA LEU A 75 7.80 1.88 13.27
C LEU A 75 7.91 2.37 11.83
N LEU A 76 8.16 1.45 10.91
CA LEU A 76 7.94 1.65 9.49
C LEU A 76 7.12 0.47 8.99
N SER A 77 5.93 0.75 8.49
CA SER A 77 5.03 -0.24 7.92
C SER A 77 4.60 0.23 6.55
N VAL A 78 4.53 -0.69 5.59
CA VAL A 78 4.04 -0.38 4.25
C VAL A 78 2.93 -1.35 3.92
N TYR A 79 1.78 -0.81 3.56
CA TYR A 79 0.63 -1.54 3.05
C TYR A 79 0.46 -1.17 1.59
N ARG A 80 0.91 -2.05 0.69
CA ARG A 80 0.92 -1.80 -0.76
C ARG A 80 1.68 -0.51 -1.11
N ASP A 81 0.95 0.52 -1.51
CA ASP A 81 1.47 1.80 -1.95
C ASP A 81 1.47 2.83 -0.80
N ASP A 82 0.82 2.53 0.33
CA ASP A 82 0.68 3.42 1.49
C ASP A 82 1.69 3.07 2.60
N GLY A 83 2.51 4.04 2.98
CA GLY A 83 3.50 3.91 4.06
C GLY A 83 3.04 4.61 5.34
N PHE A 84 3.37 4.01 6.49
CA PHE A 84 3.22 4.60 7.81
C PHE A 84 4.56 4.60 8.55
N LEU A 85 5.00 5.77 9.00
CA LEU A 85 6.27 5.99 9.65
C LEU A 85 6.08 6.70 11.00
N LEU A 86 6.52 6.06 12.08
CA LEU A 86 6.69 6.68 13.39
C LEU A 86 8.18 6.93 13.65
N PHE A 87 8.52 8.20 13.87
CA PHE A 87 9.90 8.64 14.02
C PHE A 87 10.08 9.48 15.28
N LYS A 88 11.15 9.22 16.03
CA LYS A 88 11.52 9.96 17.23
C LYS A 88 12.54 11.04 16.87
N GLY A 89 12.07 12.18 16.39
CA GLY A 89 12.97 13.28 16.06
C GLY A 89 12.26 14.47 15.45
N SER A 90 13.05 15.34 14.81
CA SER A 90 12.51 16.55 14.19
C SER A 90 11.87 16.26 12.83
N GLU A 91 10.91 17.10 12.45
CA GLU A 91 10.34 17.11 11.10
C GLU A 91 11.41 17.33 10.01
N GLN A 92 12.51 18.03 10.33
CA GLN A 92 13.59 18.28 9.37
C GLN A 92 14.29 16.98 8.95
N PHE A 93 14.51 16.04 9.87
CA PHE A 93 15.09 14.74 9.54
C PHE A 93 14.12 13.88 8.71
N LEU A 94 12.81 14.01 8.95
CA LEU A 94 11.80 13.38 8.09
C LEU A 94 11.81 13.96 6.67
N LYS A 95 12.01 15.27 6.51
CA LYS A 95 12.18 15.87 5.18
C LYS A 95 13.40 15.31 4.45
N GLU A 96 14.51 15.12 5.17
CA GLU A 96 15.71 14.48 4.62
C GLU A 96 15.44 13.02 4.21
N PHE A 97 14.72 12.25 5.03
CA PHE A 97 14.28 10.90 4.69
C PHE A 97 13.54 10.87 3.34
N TYR A 98 12.59 11.77 3.14
CA TYR A 98 11.82 11.84 1.88
C TYR A 98 12.65 12.37 0.70
N GLN A 99 13.65 13.22 0.93
CA GLN A 99 14.60 13.61 -0.12
C GLN A 99 15.43 12.41 -0.59
N ILE A 100 15.94 11.61 0.35
CA ILE A 100 16.66 10.36 0.05
C ILE A 100 15.73 9.41 -0.71
N ALA A 101 14.51 9.19 -0.21
CA ALA A 101 13.53 8.30 -0.84
C ALA A 101 13.24 8.69 -2.30
N ASN A 102 13.02 9.99 -2.55
CA ASN A 102 12.75 10.54 -3.88
C ASN A 102 13.98 10.59 -4.80
N SER A 103 15.17 10.30 -4.28
CA SER A 103 16.42 10.19 -5.06
C SER A 103 16.69 8.75 -5.56
N ILE A 104 16.01 7.74 -5.02
CA ILE A 104 16.32 6.33 -5.31
C ILE A 104 15.97 5.94 -6.74
N HIS A 105 14.84 6.44 -7.26
CA HIS A 105 14.38 6.06 -8.58
C HIS A 105 13.69 7.25 -9.27
N PRO A 106 14.07 7.61 -10.52
CA PRO A 106 13.58 8.82 -11.18
C PRO A 106 12.07 8.80 -11.45
N LEU A 107 11.49 7.61 -11.67
CA LEU A 107 10.07 7.44 -11.99
C LEU A 107 9.19 7.13 -10.77
N LEU A 108 9.76 7.04 -9.56
CA LEU A 108 9.01 6.80 -8.34
C LEU A 108 9.14 8.01 -7.42
N LYS A 109 8.01 8.62 -7.06
CA LYS A 109 7.98 9.75 -6.15
C LYS A 109 7.08 9.44 -4.96
N PHE A 110 7.64 9.59 -3.77
CA PHE A 110 6.94 9.46 -2.50
C PHE A 110 6.34 10.80 -2.12
N THR A 111 5.02 10.83 -2.02
CA THR A 111 4.28 11.89 -1.35
C THR A 111 4.19 11.58 0.14
N HIS A 112 4.06 12.61 0.96
CA HIS A 112 4.02 12.45 2.41
C HIS A 112 3.24 13.55 3.10
N GLU A 113 2.73 13.20 4.27
CA GLU A 113 2.16 14.12 5.24
C GLU A 113 2.88 13.88 6.57
N ILE A 114 3.26 14.96 7.25
CA ILE A 114 3.92 14.88 8.55
C ILE A 114 3.05 15.62 9.55
N SER A 115 2.76 14.96 10.66
CA SER A 115 2.01 15.55 11.76
C SER A 115 2.53 15.04 13.09
N ASN A 116 2.55 15.93 14.07
CA ASN A 116 2.98 15.61 15.42
C ASN A 116 1.85 15.04 16.29
N ASN A 117 0.58 15.26 15.94
CA ASN A 117 -0.55 14.98 16.83
C ASN A 117 -1.49 13.92 16.28
N GLU A 118 -1.88 14.04 15.02
CA GLU A 118 -2.76 13.08 14.36
C GLU A 118 -2.45 12.99 12.86
N ILE A 119 -2.60 11.80 12.29
CA ILE A 119 -2.40 11.56 10.86
C ILE A 119 -3.44 10.55 10.35
N GLN A 120 -3.86 10.73 9.10
CA GLN A 120 -4.73 9.78 8.44
C GLN A 120 -3.90 8.65 7.81
N PHE A 121 -4.32 7.42 8.00
CA PHE A 121 -3.73 6.25 7.33
C PHE A 121 -4.85 5.29 6.98
N LEU A 122 -5.05 5.03 5.68
CA LEU A 122 -6.19 4.28 5.16
C LEU A 122 -7.53 4.84 5.70
N ASP A 123 -8.36 4.00 6.30
CA ASP A 123 -9.70 4.36 6.82
C ASP A 123 -9.67 4.79 8.29
N VAL A 124 -8.48 5.11 8.85
CA VAL A 124 -8.36 5.51 10.25
C VAL A 124 -7.56 6.79 10.43
N THR A 125 -7.89 7.52 11.49
CA THR A 125 -7.04 8.58 12.04
C THR A 125 -6.33 8.03 13.26
N ILE A 126 -4.99 8.07 13.23
CA ILE A 126 -4.12 7.68 14.33
C ILE A 126 -3.68 8.96 15.03
N PHE A 127 -3.84 9.04 16.35
CA PHE A 127 -3.58 10.28 17.09
C PHE A 127 -3.06 10.05 18.51
N LYS A 128 -2.44 11.09 19.07
CA LYS A 128 -1.99 11.14 20.48
C LYS A 128 -3.15 11.61 21.37
N GLY A 129 -3.97 10.68 21.83
CA GLY A 129 -5.02 10.96 22.81
C GLY A 129 -4.55 10.77 24.26
N THR A 130 -5.49 10.62 25.19
CA THR A 130 -5.22 10.59 26.64
C THR A 130 -4.28 9.44 27.03
N ARG A 131 -4.42 8.28 26.38
CA ARG A 131 -3.56 7.10 26.64
C ARG A 131 -2.12 7.31 26.21
N PHE A 132 -1.84 8.27 25.33
CA PHE A 132 -0.48 8.55 24.89
C PHE A 132 0.35 9.22 26.00
N GLU A 133 -0.27 10.05 26.83
CA GLU A 133 0.43 10.77 27.90
C GLU A 133 0.93 9.80 28.98
N THR A 134 0.08 8.87 29.41
CA THR A 134 0.35 7.92 30.49
C THR A 134 1.02 6.63 30.02
N GLU A 135 0.55 6.04 28.93
CA GLU A 135 0.92 4.67 28.51
C GLU A 135 1.71 4.63 27.19
N LYS A 136 1.87 5.79 26.51
CA LYS A 136 2.50 5.89 25.19
C LYS A 136 1.80 5.06 24.10
N ILE A 137 0.51 4.83 24.27
CA ILE A 137 -0.35 4.14 23.31
C ILE A 137 -1.03 5.18 22.41
N LEU A 138 -0.97 4.96 21.09
CA LEU A 138 -1.70 5.78 20.12
C LEU A 138 -3.17 5.38 20.08
N ASP A 139 -4.04 6.38 20.02
CA ASP A 139 -5.48 6.20 19.84
C ASP A 139 -5.84 6.16 18.35
N VAL A 140 -6.92 5.45 18.02
CA VAL A 140 -7.38 5.29 16.65
C VAL A 140 -8.88 5.56 16.59
N LYS A 141 -9.31 6.36 15.61
CA LYS A 141 -10.72 6.60 15.30
C LYS A 141 -10.96 6.37 13.80
N LEU A 142 -12.20 6.04 13.44
CA LEU A 142 -12.58 5.90 12.03
C LEU A 142 -12.39 7.24 11.31
N TYR A 143 -11.72 7.23 10.18
CA TYR A 143 -11.62 8.37 9.28
C TYR A 143 -12.56 8.15 8.09
N ARG A 144 -13.35 9.18 7.76
CA ARG A 144 -14.16 9.21 6.54
C ARG A 144 -13.67 10.36 5.69
N LYS A 145 -13.39 10.06 4.42
CA LYS A 145 -12.98 11.11 3.46
C LYS A 145 -14.11 12.13 3.36
N PRO A 146 -13.82 13.45 3.31
CA PRO A 146 -14.85 14.48 3.13
C PRO A 146 -15.69 14.29 1.85
N THR A 147 -15.14 13.56 0.88
CA THR A 147 -15.78 13.21 -0.40
C THR A 147 -16.62 11.94 -0.35
N ASP A 148 -16.70 11.27 0.80
CA ASP A 148 -17.53 10.08 0.97
C ASP A 148 -19.02 10.48 0.96
N ASN A 149 -19.66 10.24 -0.19
CA ASN A 149 -21.08 10.53 -0.41
C ASN A 149 -21.98 9.36 0.00
N TYR A 150 -21.46 8.35 0.72
CA TYR A 150 -22.23 7.16 1.12
C TYR A 150 -22.90 6.47 -0.07
N GLN A 151 -22.26 6.49 -1.24
CA GLN A 151 -22.75 5.84 -2.45
C GLN A 151 -22.47 4.34 -2.39
N TYR A 152 -23.04 3.68 -1.38
CA TYR A 152 -22.89 2.25 -1.22
C TYR A 152 -23.63 1.51 -2.34
N LEU A 153 -23.09 0.33 -2.67
CA LEU A 153 -23.69 -0.57 -3.63
C LEU A 153 -25.08 -1.01 -3.13
N LYS A 154 -26.14 -0.72 -3.89
CA LYS A 154 -27.49 -1.17 -3.53
C LYS A 154 -27.56 -2.70 -3.52
N LYS A 155 -28.20 -3.33 -2.53
CA LYS A 155 -28.40 -4.80 -2.52
C LYS A 155 -29.16 -5.33 -3.75
N SER A 156 -29.97 -4.48 -4.38
CA SER A 156 -30.69 -4.80 -5.61
C SER A 156 -29.82 -4.75 -6.88
N SER A 157 -28.55 -4.37 -6.76
CA SER A 157 -27.60 -4.44 -7.87
C SER A 157 -27.24 -5.90 -8.16
N ALA A 158 -26.90 -6.22 -9.41
CA ALA A 158 -26.61 -7.59 -9.87
C ALA A 158 -25.21 -8.09 -9.43
N HIS A 159 -24.77 -7.73 -8.22
CA HIS A 159 -23.49 -8.18 -7.66
C HIS A 159 -23.68 -9.42 -6.78
N PRO A 160 -22.66 -10.29 -6.67
CA PRO A 160 -22.71 -11.47 -5.80
C PRO A 160 -22.97 -11.09 -4.34
N SER A 161 -23.73 -11.93 -3.62
CA SER A 161 -24.11 -11.68 -2.22
C SER A 161 -22.91 -11.44 -1.30
N SER A 162 -21.74 -12.03 -1.62
CA SER A 162 -20.50 -11.88 -0.86
C SER A 162 -19.98 -10.45 -0.81
N VAL A 163 -20.31 -9.60 -1.79
CA VAL A 163 -19.90 -8.19 -1.85
C VAL A 163 -20.59 -7.37 -0.75
N PHE A 164 -21.79 -7.76 -0.34
CA PHE A 164 -22.58 -7.03 0.66
C PHE A 164 -22.28 -7.44 2.10
N THR A 165 -21.56 -8.55 2.33
CA THR A 165 -21.26 -9.08 3.67
C THR A 165 -20.45 -8.09 4.53
N GLY A 166 -19.64 -7.24 3.91
CA GLY A 166 -18.81 -6.24 4.60
C GLY A 166 -19.48 -4.88 4.81
N LEU A 167 -20.70 -4.65 4.29
CA LEU A 167 -21.40 -3.39 4.46
C LEU A 167 -22.08 -3.37 5.83
N THR A 168 -21.53 -2.58 6.76
CA THR A 168 -22.02 -2.44 8.13
C THR A 168 -23.17 -1.44 8.28
N ASP A 169 -23.41 -0.63 7.25
CA ASP A 169 -24.50 0.34 7.24
C ASP A 169 -25.83 -0.37 6.91
N LYS A 170 -26.71 -0.46 7.91
CA LYS A 170 -28.03 -1.11 7.81
C LYS A 170 -29.05 -0.27 7.03
N SER A 171 -28.65 0.91 6.55
CA SER A 171 -29.48 1.85 5.80
C SER A 171 -29.64 1.51 4.31
N ILE A 172 -29.00 0.42 3.84
CA ILE A 172 -28.95 -0.03 2.42
C ILE A 172 -29.68 -1.36 2.22
#